data_AF-A0ABD0PBV3-F1
#
_entry.id   AF-A0ABD0PBV3-F1
#
_cell.length_a   1.000
_cell.length_b   1.000
_cell.length_c   1.000
_cell.angle_alpha   90.00
_cell.angle_beta   90.00
_cell.angle_gamma   90.00
#
_symmetry.space_group_name_H-M   'P 1'
#
loop_
_entity.id
_entity.type
_entity.pdbx_description
1 polymer ?
#
loop_
_entity_poly.entity_id
_entity_poly.type
_entity_poly.pdbx_seq_one_letter_code
_entity_poly.pdbx_strand_id
1 'polypeptide(L)' 'DRIPVMRGQWFIDGTWTPVEEDESDLIEKEHLARFRGQQIQDAFETDMLAKTVDRKDGERLYN' A
#
# COMPACT_ATOMS: atom_id res chain seq x y z
N ASP A 1 -20.40 10.33 1.46
CA ASP A 1 -19.40 9.31 1.08
C ASP A 1 -18.29 9.90 0.24
N ARG A 2 -17.10 10.05 0.83
CA ARG A 2 -15.87 10.26 0.08
C ARG A 2 -15.10 8.94 0.17
N ILE A 3 -15.07 8.20 -0.93
CA ILE A 3 -14.15 7.07 -1.06
C ILE A 3 -12.74 7.70 -1.04
N PRO A 4 -11.77 7.16 -0.27
CA PRO A 4 -10.40 7.63 -0.33
C PRO A 4 -9.90 7.60 -1.77
N VAL A 5 -9.34 8.71 -2.26
CA VAL A 5 -8.76 8.78 -3.61
C VAL A 5 -7.63 7.76 -3.69
N MET A 6 -7.71 6.83 -4.63
CA MET A 6 -6.63 5.87 -4.89
C MET A 6 -5.65 6.52 -5.85
N ARG A 7 -4.49 6.95 -5.35
CA ARG A 7 -3.38 7.42 -6.19
C ARG A 7 -2.40 6.29 -6.41
N GLY A 8 -2.19 5.91 -7.66
CA GLY A 8 -1.26 4.84 -8.03
C GLY A 8 0.19 5.24 -7.80
N GLN A 9 1.06 4.23 -7.60
CA GLN A 9 2.51 4.39 -7.61
C GLN A 9 3.13 3.27 -8.47
N TRP A 10 4.12 3.63 -9.28
CA TRP A 10 4.97 2.69 -9.99
C TRP A 10 6.12 2.25 -9.08
N PHE A 11 6.47 0.96 -9.10
CA PHE A 11 7.70 0.49 -8.49
C PHE A 11 8.74 0.21 -9.58
N ILE A 12 9.68 1.12 -9.73
CA ILE A 12 10.71 1.08 -10.78
C ILE A 12 12.07 1.39 -10.17
N ASP A 13 13.09 0.61 -10.53
CA ASP A 13 14.47 0.77 -10.07
C ASP A 13 14.62 0.94 -8.54
N GLY A 14 13.86 0.14 -7.79
CA GLY A 14 13.89 0.14 -6.32
C GLY A 14 13.23 1.36 -5.68
N THR A 15 12.55 2.20 -6.45
CA THR A 15 11.90 3.43 -6.00
C THR A 15 10.41 3.40 -6.32
N TRP A 16 9.61 3.92 -5.39
CA TRP A 16 8.19 4.21 -5.64
C TRP A 16 8.06 5.59 -6.28
N THR A 17 7.48 5.64 -7.47
CA THR A 17 7.28 6.88 -8.23
C THR A 17 5.79 7.13 -8.40
N PRO A 18 5.30 8.38 -8.26
CA PRO A 18 3.90 8.69 -8.54
C PRO A 18 3.52 8.29 -9.97
N VAL A 19 2.31 7.75 -10.14
CA VAL A 19 1.71 7.56 -11.47
C VAL A 19 1.24 8.92 -11.97
N GLU A 20 1.30 9.14 -13.29
CA GLU A 20 0.76 10.36 -13.91
C GLU A 20 -0.74 10.51 -13.62
N GLU A 21 -1.24 11.74 -13.66
CA GLU A 21 -2.62 12.03 -13.20
C GLU A 21 -3.67 11.37 -14.09
N ASP A 22 -3.49 11.38 -15.40
CA ASP A 22 -4.41 10.78 -16.37
C ASP A 22 -4.45 9.25 -16.29
N GLU A 23 -3.29 8.62 -16.08
CA GLU A 23 -3.18 7.18 -15.82
C GLU A 23 -3.80 6.80 -14.48
N SER A 24 -3.54 7.60 -13.43
CA SER A 24 -4.14 7.41 -12.10
C SER A 24 -5.66 7.50 -12.17
N ASP A 25 -6.18 8.50 -12.87
CA ASP A 25 -7.61 8.72 -13.08
C ASP A 25 -8.28 7.54 -13.77
N LEU A 26 -7.61 6.96 -14.78
CA LEU A 26 -8.13 5.80 -15.48
C LEU A 26 -8.18 4.57 -14.56
N ILE A 27 -7.09 4.29 -13.85
CA ILE A 27 -7.00 3.18 -12.89
C ILE A 27 -8.07 3.33 -11.80
N GLU A 28 -8.23 4.55 -11.25
CA GLU A 28 -9.24 4.83 -10.24
C GLU A 28 -10.66 4.57 -10.77
N LYS A 29 -10.99 5.06 -11.97
CA LYS A 29 -12.30 4.86 -12.60
C LYS A 29 -12.60 3.37 -12.81
N GLU A 30 -11.66 2.61 -13.35
CA GLU A 30 -11.83 1.17 -13.60
C GLU A 30 -11.97 0.38 -12.30
N HIS A 31 -11.16 0.70 -11.29
CA HIS A 31 -11.25 0.08 -9.97
C HIS A 31 -12.61 0.37 -9.32
N LEU A 32 -13.03 1.64 -9.30
CA LEU A 32 -14.33 2.01 -8.75
C LEU A 32 -15.48 1.31 -9.49
N ALA A 33 -15.43 1.24 -10.82
CA ALA A 33 -16.44 0.52 -11.59
C ALA A 33 -16.52 -0.97 -11.19
N ARG A 34 -15.39 -1.58 -10.84
CA ARG A 34 -15.33 -3.01 -10.49
C ARG A 34 -15.68 -3.31 -9.04
N PHE A 35 -15.28 -2.46 -8.10
CA PHE A 35 -15.27 -2.77 -6.66
C PHE A 35 -16.22 -1.90 -5.82
N ARG A 36 -16.88 -0.89 -6.40
CA ARG A 36 -17.83 -0.05 -5.64
C ARG A 36 -18.92 -0.90 -4.98
N GLY A 37 -19.07 -0.74 -3.67
CA GLY A 37 -20.04 -1.47 -2.86
C GLY A 37 -19.58 -2.87 -2.43
N GLN A 38 -18.37 -3.30 -2.80
CA GLN A 38 -17.75 -4.51 -2.28
C GLN A 38 -16.93 -4.17 -1.05
N GLN A 39 -17.05 -4.98 0.01
CA GLN A 39 -16.08 -4.97 1.10
C GLN A 39 -14.94 -5.91 0.73
N ILE A 40 -13.71 -5.40 0.81
CA ILE A 40 -12.54 -6.28 0.88
C ILE A 40 -12.65 -6.98 2.23
N GLN A 41 -12.77 -8.30 2.22
CA GLN A 41 -12.53 -9.09 3.43
C GLN A 41 -11.06 -8.88 3.76
N ASP A 42 -10.83 -8.01 4.72
CA ASP A 42 -9.51 -7.63 5.20
C ASP A 42 -8.68 -8.88 5.44
N ALA A 43 -7.69 -9.12 4.58
CA ALA A 43 -6.63 -10.11 4.81
C ALA A 43 -5.68 -9.67 5.95
N PHE A 44 -6.11 -8.73 6.81
CA PHE A 44 -5.42 -8.28 8.00
C PHE A 44 -5.28 -9.36 9.07
N GLU A 45 -5.93 -10.52 8.94
CA GLU A 45 -5.57 -11.69 9.74
C GLU A 45 -4.16 -12.22 9.42
N THR A 46 -3.58 -11.87 8.27
CA THR A 46 -2.23 -12.34 7.87
C THR A 46 -1.11 -11.35 8.25
N ASP A 47 -1.42 -10.07 8.47
CA ASP A 47 -0.42 -9.03 8.81
C ASP A 47 0.05 -9.05 10.28
N MET A 48 -0.49 -9.93 11.13
CA MET A 48 0.10 -10.16 12.46
C MET A 48 1.46 -10.89 12.38
N LEU A 49 1.78 -11.58 11.28
CA LEU A 49 3.03 -12.33 11.16
C LEU A 49 4.23 -11.44 10.76
N ALA A 50 3.99 -10.35 10.01
CA ALA A 50 5.05 -9.45 9.53
C ALA A 50 5.67 -8.57 10.63
N LYS A 51 4.98 -8.42 11.78
CA LYS A 51 5.41 -7.53 12.88
C LYS A 51 6.41 -8.17 13.84
N THR A 52 6.75 -9.44 13.66
CA THR A 52 7.70 -10.15 14.54
C THR A 52 9.16 -10.07 14.08
N VAL A 53 9.44 -9.46 12.92
CA VAL A 53 10.81 -9.32 12.38
C VAL A 53 11.23 -7.85 12.34
N ASP A 54 11.21 -7.19 13.50
CA ASP A 54 12.22 -6.16 13.78
C ASP A 54 12.53 -6.13 15.28
N ARG A 55 13.17 -7.20 15.77
CA ARG A 55 14.01 -7.12 16.97
C ARG A 55 15.45 -7.22 16.51
N LYS A 56 16.05 -6.09 16.16
CA LYS A 56 17.51 -5.92 16.26
C LYS A 56 17.81 -5.00 17.42
N ASP A 57 18.16 -5.64 18.54
CA ASP A 57 18.77 -5.03 19.72
C ASP A 57 20.00 -4.21 19.29
N GLY A 58 19.90 -2.89 19.37
CA GLY A 58 21.02 -1.97 19.20
C GLY A 58 21.79 -1.80 20.51
N GLU A 59 22.37 -2.87 21.04
CA GLU A 59 23.35 -2.77 22.12
C GLU A 59 24.61 -2.08 21.59
N ARG A 60 24.78 -0.81 21.94
CA ARG A 60 26.05 -0.09 21.80
C ARG A 60 27.05 -0.68 22.79
N LEU A 61 28.01 -1.44 22.29
CA LEU A 61 29.23 -1.77 23.02
C LEU A 61 30.44 -1.27 22.23
N TYR A 62 31.03 -0.16 22.69
CA TYR A 62 32.46 0.12 22.50
C TYR A 62 32.99 0.77 23.80
N ASN A 63 34.17 0.30 24.20
CA ASN A 63 34.81 0.43 25.51
C ASN A 63 35.10 1.86 25.97
#